data_AF-A0A2S6H1B1-F1
#
_entry.id   AF-A0A2S6H1B1-F1
#
_cell.length_a   1.000
_cell.length_b   1.000
_cell.length_c   1.000
_cell.angle_alpha   90.00
_cell.angle_beta   90.00
_cell.angle_gamma   90.00
#
_symmetry.space_group_name_H-M   'P 1'
#
loop_
_entity.id
_entity.type
_entity.pdbx_description
1 polymer ?
#
loop_
_entity_poly.entity_id
_entity_poly.type
_entity_poly.pdbx_seq_one_letter_code
_entity_poly.pdbx_strand_id
1 'polypeptide(L)'
;MGAGTVYRHFPTKELLFEAVVLDRMSALVDRMRSVAASEPGEAFFSALTAVVSKGMGDRDLVDALTRTAVTPGLTSANLELRTALGVLLVRGQEVGEVRGDVSIGVLMTLVRGVLLAAYSGSCEVAGALAVIGDGLRESGHR
;
A
#
# COMPACT_ATOMS: atom_id res chain seq x y z
N MET A 1 3.24 24.44 -21.93
CA MET A 1 2.86 23.12 -22.47
C MET A 1 1.79 22.57 -21.53
N GLY A 2 0.48 22.64 -21.72
CA GLY A 2 -0.37 22.84 -22.90
C GLY A 2 -1.40 21.70 -22.84
N ALA A 3 -2.57 21.93 -22.24
CA ALA A 3 -3.60 20.93 -21.92
C ALA A 3 -4.09 20.04 -23.08
N GLY A 4 -3.61 20.26 -24.31
CA GLY A 4 -3.96 19.51 -25.52
C GLY A 4 -3.22 18.17 -25.74
N THR A 5 -2.13 17.86 -25.02
CA THR A 5 -1.43 16.57 -25.17
C THR A 5 -2.02 15.45 -24.31
N VAL A 6 -2.58 15.80 -23.15
CA VAL A 6 -3.22 14.84 -22.23
C VAL A 6 -4.54 14.33 -22.80
N TYR A 7 -5.35 15.21 -23.40
CA TYR A 7 -6.68 14.86 -23.92
C TYR A 7 -6.65 13.89 -25.13
N ARG A 8 -5.51 13.78 -25.85
CA ARG A 8 -5.35 12.79 -26.93
C ARG A 8 -5.13 11.37 -26.41
N HIS A 9 -4.52 11.23 -25.25
CA HIS A 9 -4.25 9.92 -24.63
C HIS A 9 -5.37 9.50 -23.68
N PHE A 10 -6.08 10.46 -23.09
CA PHE A 10 -7.16 10.24 -22.15
C PHE A 10 -8.42 10.96 -22.60
N PRO A 11 -9.27 10.30 -23.41
CA PRO A 11 -10.50 10.88 -23.93
C PRO A 11 -11.48 11.35 -22.84
N THR A 12 -11.37 10.80 -21.63
CA THR A 12 -12.20 11.15 -20.48
C THR A 12 -11.37 11.38 -19.22
N LYS A 13 -11.92 12.13 -18.27
CA LYS A 13 -11.29 12.41 -16.98
C LYS A 13 -11.09 11.13 -16.16
N GLU A 14 -12.00 10.17 -16.31
CA GLU A 14 -11.99 8.87 -15.64
C GLU A 14 -10.80 8.03 -16.12
N LEU A 15 -10.51 8.04 -17.43
CA LEU A 15 -9.35 7.32 -17.98
C LEU A 15 -8.02 7.97 -17.55
N LEU A 16 -7.98 9.30 -17.46
CA LEU A 16 -6.81 10.00 -16.90
C LEU A 16 -6.61 9.64 -15.43
N PHE A 17 -7.69 9.66 -14.65
CA PHE A 17 -7.68 9.27 -13.24
C PHE A 17 -7.16 7.84 -13.06
N GLU A 18 -7.73 6.89 -13.80
CA GLU A 18 -7.31 5.49 -13.74
C GLU A 18 -5.82 5.34 -14.06
N ALA A 19 -5.34 5.95 -15.14
CA ALA A 19 -3.94 5.86 -15.53
C ALA A 19 -2.98 6.44 -14.48
N VAL A 20 -3.35 7.58 -13.88
CA VAL A 20 -2.57 8.20 -12.81
C VAL A 20 -2.53 7.31 -11.56
N VAL A 21 -3.66 6.72 -11.17
CA VAL A 21 -3.70 5.81 -10.02
C VAL A 21 -2.89 4.55 -10.30
N LEU A 22 -3.00 3.96 -11.49
CA LEU A 22 -2.24 2.78 -11.90
C LEU A 22 -0.72 3.03 -11.86
N ASP A 23 -0.27 4.16 -12.38
CA ASP A 23 1.14 4.56 -12.32
C ASP A 23 1.65 4.65 -10.86
N ARG A 24 0.85 5.27 -9.98
CA ARG A 24 1.20 5.42 -8.56
C ARG A 24 1.24 4.09 -7.83
N MET A 25 0.34 3.16 -8.15
CA MET A 25 0.32 1.79 -7.60
C MET A 25 1.52 0.98 -8.13
N SER A 26 1.83 1.08 -9.42
CA SER A 26 3.01 0.44 -10.01
C SER A 26 4.28 0.89 -9.30
N ALA A 27 4.44 2.20 -9.07
CA ALA A 27 5.59 2.73 -8.34
C ALA A 27 5.70 2.22 -6.89
N LEU A 28 4.57 1.89 -6.23
CA LEU A 28 4.60 1.25 -4.91
C LEU A 28 5.05 -0.21 -5.01
N VAL A 29 4.53 -0.96 -5.99
CA VAL A 29 4.92 -2.34 -6.25
C VAL A 29 6.41 -2.43 -6.57
N ASP A 30 6.93 -1.55 -7.42
CA ASP A 30 8.35 -1.54 -7.79
C ASP A 30 9.24 -1.20 -6.60
N ARG A 31 8.80 -0.25 -5.75
CA ARG A 31 9.49 0.02 -4.48
C ARG A 31 9.52 -1.20 -3.57
N MET A 32 8.39 -1.91 -3.41
CA MET A 32 8.33 -3.14 -2.61
C MET A 32 9.29 -4.21 -3.14
N ARG A 33 9.33 -4.40 -4.46
CA ARG A 33 10.25 -5.33 -5.12
C ARG A 33 11.72 -4.94 -4.86
N SER A 34 12.03 -3.65 -4.92
CA SER A 34 13.38 -3.14 -4.66
C SER A 34 13.81 -3.36 -3.20
N VAL A 35 12.94 -3.05 -2.21
CA VAL A 35 13.29 -3.25 -0.80
C VAL A 35 13.36 -4.73 -0.44
N ALA A 36 12.53 -5.58 -1.07
CA ALA A 36 12.61 -7.03 -0.91
C ALA A 36 14.01 -7.55 -1.27
N ALA A 37 14.69 -6.96 -2.25
CA ALA A 37 16.02 -7.41 -2.66
C ALA A 37 17.12 -7.09 -1.63
N SER A 38 16.89 -6.18 -0.68
CA SER A 38 17.96 -5.60 0.15
C SER A 38 18.04 -6.22 1.56
N GLU A 39 16.97 -6.18 2.36
CA GLU A 39 16.98 -6.71 3.74
C GLU A 39 15.58 -7.20 4.17
N PRO A 40 15.36 -8.50 4.45
CA PRO A 40 14.02 -9.08 4.60
C PRO A 40 13.22 -8.56 5.80
N GLY A 41 13.87 -8.25 6.93
CA GLY A 41 13.20 -7.80 8.15
C GLY A 41 12.68 -6.36 8.07
N GLU A 42 13.58 -5.41 7.81
CA GLU A 42 13.22 -3.99 7.72
C GLU A 42 12.43 -3.65 6.45
N ALA A 43 12.57 -4.43 5.37
CA ALA A 43 11.86 -4.18 4.12
C ALA A 43 10.34 -4.23 4.29
N PHE A 44 9.83 -5.11 5.15
CA PHE A 44 8.40 -5.17 5.44
C PHE A 44 7.88 -3.87 6.06
N PHE A 45 8.51 -3.41 7.14
CA PHE A 45 8.08 -2.20 7.85
C PHE A 45 8.27 -0.96 6.98
N SER A 46 9.38 -0.86 6.25
CA SER A 46 9.64 0.22 5.29
C SER A 46 8.58 0.27 4.18
N ALA A 47 8.19 -0.88 3.63
CA ALA A 47 7.12 -0.98 2.64
C ALA A 47 5.75 -0.60 3.22
N LEU A 48 5.43 -1.07 4.42
CA LEU A 48 4.18 -0.73 5.10
C LEU A 48 4.05 0.78 5.33
N THR A 49 5.12 1.41 5.84
CA THR A 49 5.18 2.87 5.99
C THR A 49 5.02 3.56 4.65
N ALA A 50 5.70 3.10 3.59
CA ALA A 50 5.60 3.71 2.26
C ALA A 50 4.17 3.67 1.68
N VAL A 51 3.45 2.56 1.85
CA VAL A 51 2.06 2.43 1.40
C VAL A 51 1.17 3.43 2.12
N VAL A 52 1.25 3.48 3.44
CA VAL A 52 0.39 4.34 4.25
C VAL A 52 0.73 5.81 4.04
N SER A 53 2.00 6.19 4.06
CA SER A 53 2.44 7.57 3.81
C SER A 53 2.04 8.07 2.43
N LYS A 54 2.13 7.23 1.39
CA LYS A 54 1.72 7.63 0.04
C LYS A 54 0.19 7.77 -0.06
N GLY A 55 -0.57 6.91 0.61
CA GLY A 55 -2.03 7.02 0.67
C GLY A 55 -2.53 8.26 1.42
N MET A 56 -1.81 8.76 2.43
CA MET A 56 -2.19 10.01 3.12
C MET A 56 -2.27 11.23 2.20
N GLY A 57 -1.39 11.31 1.20
CA GLY A 57 -1.32 12.44 0.27
C GLY A 57 -2.24 12.31 -0.94
N ASP A 58 -2.94 11.19 -1.09
CA ASP A 58 -3.54 10.81 -2.35
C ASP A 58 -4.92 10.16 -2.17
N ARG A 59 -5.95 10.99 -2.28
CA ARG A 59 -7.36 10.57 -2.19
C ARG A 59 -7.72 9.54 -3.25
N ASP A 60 -7.15 9.67 -4.44
CA ASP A 60 -7.42 8.79 -5.57
C ASP A 60 -6.87 7.38 -5.29
N LEU A 61 -5.69 7.32 -4.66
CA LEU A 61 -5.09 6.08 -4.19
C LEU A 61 -5.86 5.46 -3.03
N VAL A 62 -6.36 6.24 -2.07
CA VAL A 62 -7.22 5.73 -0.98
C VAL A 62 -8.49 5.11 -1.57
N ASP A 63 -9.16 5.80 -2.49
CA ASP A 63 -10.37 5.28 -3.14
C ASP A 63 -10.08 3.97 -3.89
N ALA A 64 -8.96 3.90 -4.62
CA ALA A 64 -8.56 2.69 -5.33
C ALA A 64 -8.15 1.51 -4.42
N LEU A 65 -7.65 1.80 -3.21
CA LEU A 65 -7.24 0.78 -2.24
C LEU A 65 -8.38 0.31 -1.33
N THR A 66 -9.36 1.18 -1.06
CA THR A 66 -10.41 0.96 -0.06
C THR A 66 -11.77 0.62 -0.67
N ARG A 67 -12.10 1.14 -1.85
CA ARG A 67 -13.35 0.81 -2.55
C ARG A 67 -13.15 -0.49 -3.34
N THR A 68 -14.23 -1.24 -3.55
CA THR A 68 -14.25 -2.29 -4.56
C THR A 68 -13.84 -1.65 -5.89
N ALA A 69 -12.67 -2.06 -6.41
CA ALA A 69 -12.08 -1.47 -7.59
C ALA A 69 -13.10 -1.40 -8.73
N VAL A 70 -13.31 -0.18 -9.24
CA VAL A 70 -14.39 0.15 -10.19
C VAL A 70 -14.08 -0.35 -11.60
N THR A 71 -12.81 -0.66 -11.89
CA THR A 71 -12.33 -1.15 -13.18
C THR A 71 -11.47 -2.41 -13.04
N PRO A 72 -11.36 -3.23 -14.09
CA PRO A 72 -10.46 -4.39 -14.10
C PRO A 72 -8.99 -4.01 -13.86
N GLY A 73 -8.54 -2.87 -14.41
CA GLY A 73 -7.16 -2.40 -14.25
C GLY A 73 -6.80 -2.13 -12.78
N LEU A 74 -7.64 -1.36 -12.09
CA LEU A 74 -7.46 -1.08 -10.66
C LEU A 74 -7.56 -2.34 -9.80
N THR A 75 -8.41 -3.30 -10.20
CA THR A 75 -8.52 -4.60 -9.52
C THR A 75 -7.20 -5.38 -9.60
N SER A 76 -6.62 -5.47 -10.79
CA SER A 76 -5.33 -6.13 -11.02
C SER A 76 -4.19 -5.43 -10.26
N ALA A 77 -4.12 -4.10 -10.32
CA ALA A 77 -3.10 -3.34 -9.59
C ALA A 77 -3.22 -3.52 -8.07
N ASN A 78 -4.45 -3.59 -7.53
CA ASN A 78 -4.68 -3.86 -6.11
C ASN A 78 -4.18 -5.26 -5.71
N LEU A 79 -4.43 -6.25 -6.57
CA LEU A 79 -3.94 -7.61 -6.37
C LEU A 79 -2.41 -7.69 -6.44
N GLU A 80 -1.78 -6.96 -7.35
CA GLU A 80 -0.31 -6.87 -7.46
C GLU A 80 0.31 -6.25 -6.21
N LEU A 81 -0.26 -5.14 -5.73
CA LEU A 81 0.18 -4.49 -4.49
C LEU A 81 0.04 -5.43 -3.29
N ARG A 82 -1.12 -6.10 -3.17
CA ARG A 82 -1.37 -7.09 -2.11
C ARG A 82 -0.39 -8.25 -2.19
N THR A 83 -0.06 -8.72 -3.39
CA THR A 83 0.91 -9.80 -3.60
C THR A 83 2.31 -9.37 -3.21
N ALA A 84 2.76 -8.19 -3.65
CA ALA A 84 4.08 -7.66 -3.34
C ALA A 84 4.26 -7.45 -1.82
N LEU A 85 3.25 -6.89 -1.13
CA LEU A 85 3.29 -6.75 0.33
C LEU A 85 3.23 -8.12 1.04
N GLY A 86 2.49 -9.08 0.49
CA GLY A 86 2.43 -10.45 1.00
C GLY A 86 3.77 -11.18 0.96
N VAL A 87 4.56 -10.99 -0.11
CA VAL A 87 5.93 -11.54 -0.19
C VAL A 87 6.82 -10.97 0.91
N LEU A 88 6.75 -9.66 1.16
CA LEU A 88 7.51 -9.03 2.24
C LEU A 88 7.07 -9.51 3.63
N LEU A 89 5.76 -9.69 3.84
CA LEU A 89 5.22 -10.23 5.08
C LEU A 89 5.77 -11.63 5.36
N VAL A 90 5.69 -12.54 4.39
CA VAL A 90 6.21 -13.92 4.53
C VAL A 90 7.70 -13.91 4.82
N ARG A 91 8.48 -13.09 4.12
CA ARG A 91 9.93 -13.01 4.36
C ARG A 91 10.28 -12.44 5.72
N GLY A 92 9.54 -11.44 6.20
CA GLY A 92 9.68 -10.92 7.56
C GLY A 92 9.35 -11.97 8.62
N GLN A 93 8.37 -12.83 8.35
CA GLN A 93 8.01 -13.97 9.21
C GLN A 93 9.08 -15.06 9.21
N GLU A 94 9.63 -15.41 8.04
CA GLU A 94 10.69 -16.42 7.90
C GLU A 94 11.97 -16.06 8.67
N VAL A 95 12.28 -14.77 8.79
CA VAL A 95 13.45 -14.29 9.54
C VAL A 95 13.14 -13.94 11.01
N GLY A 96 11.89 -14.12 11.45
CA GLY A 96 11.48 -13.88 12.83
C GLY A 96 11.39 -12.41 13.23
N GLU A 97 11.29 -11.49 12.28
CA GLU A 97 11.12 -10.05 12.55
C GLU A 97 9.64 -9.65 12.60
N VAL A 98 8.78 -10.42 11.94
CA VAL A 98 7.33 -10.21 11.88
C VAL A 98 6.61 -11.43 12.44
N ARG A 99 5.55 -11.23 13.20
CA ARG A 99 4.76 -12.30 13.79
C ARG A 99 4.11 -13.23 12.76
N GLY A 100 4.22 -14.54 13.01
CA GLY A 100 3.82 -15.59 12.07
C GLY A 100 2.31 -15.85 11.93
N ASP A 101 1.49 -15.30 12.82
CA ASP A 101 0.03 -15.52 12.85
C ASP A 101 -0.77 -14.46 12.08
N VAL A 102 -0.10 -13.49 11.46
CA VAL A 102 -0.75 -12.44 10.67
C VAL A 102 -0.83 -12.84 9.21
N SER A 103 -2.05 -12.86 8.67
CA SER A 103 -2.28 -13.04 7.23
C SER A 103 -2.25 -11.70 6.48
N ILE A 104 -1.93 -11.75 5.19
CA ILE A 104 -2.03 -10.59 4.30
C ILE A 104 -3.44 -9.97 4.28
N GLY A 105 -4.49 -10.77 4.51
CA GLY A 105 -5.86 -10.26 4.60
C GLY A 105 -6.08 -9.35 5.81
N VAL A 106 -5.56 -9.77 6.97
CA VAL A 106 -5.59 -8.97 8.21
C VAL A 106 -4.76 -7.70 8.03
N LEU A 107 -3.55 -7.81 7.49
CA LEU A 107 -2.69 -6.66 7.23
C LEU A 107 -3.37 -5.62 6.32
N MET A 108 -3.95 -6.07 5.20
CA MET A 108 -4.66 -5.16 4.28
C MET A 108 -5.90 -4.52 4.92
N THR A 109 -6.54 -5.20 5.88
CA THR A 109 -7.65 -4.62 6.65
C THR A 109 -7.16 -3.47 7.52
N LEU A 110 -6.03 -3.63 8.21
CA LEU A 110 -5.41 -2.58 9.01
C LEU A 110 -4.97 -1.37 8.15
N VAL A 111 -4.29 -1.64 7.03
CA VAL A 111 -3.85 -0.59 6.08
C VAL A 111 -5.05 0.21 5.58
N ARG A 112 -6.13 -0.46 5.15
CA ARG A 112 -7.36 0.22 4.71
C ARG A 112 -7.98 1.06 5.81
N GLY A 113 -8.02 0.53 7.05
CA GLY A 113 -8.53 1.26 8.20
C GLY A 113 -7.77 2.56 8.47
N VAL A 114 -6.43 2.51 8.47
CA VAL A 114 -5.59 3.69 8.64
C VAL A 114 -5.78 4.69 7.50
N LEU A 115 -5.82 4.23 6.25
CA LEU A 115 -6.03 5.09 5.09
C LEU A 115 -7.41 5.78 5.12
N LEU A 116 -8.47 5.05 5.50
CA LEU A 116 -9.81 5.61 5.62
C LEU A 116 -9.91 6.62 6.77
N ALA A 117 -9.27 6.34 7.91
CA ALA A 117 -9.26 7.27 9.05
C ALA A 117 -8.37 8.50 8.79
N ALA A 118 -7.29 8.35 8.02
CA ALA A 118 -6.49 9.46 7.52
C ALA A 118 -7.31 10.34 6.58
N TYR A 119 -8.11 9.72 5.70
CA TYR A 119 -9.01 10.42 4.79
C TYR A 119 -10.07 11.24 5.52
N SER A 120 -10.62 10.74 6.64
CA SER A 120 -11.58 11.49 7.46
C SER A 120 -10.94 12.57 8.35
N GLY A 121 -9.60 12.73 8.32
CA GLY A 121 -8.86 13.66 9.16
C GLY A 121 -8.89 13.30 10.66
N SER A 122 -9.26 12.06 10.99
CA SER A 122 -9.48 11.60 12.37
C SER A 122 -8.35 10.71 12.89
N CYS A 123 -7.25 10.59 12.15
CA CYS A 123 -6.17 9.66 12.44
C CYS A 123 -4.83 10.37 12.61
N GLU A 124 -4.18 10.13 13.75
CA GLU A 124 -2.75 10.37 13.90
C GLU A 124 -1.98 9.22 13.23
N VAL A 125 -1.77 9.34 11.91
CA VAL A 125 -1.26 8.23 11.09
C VAL A 125 0.11 7.74 11.53
N ALA A 126 0.99 8.65 11.97
CA ALA A 126 2.31 8.27 12.48
C ALA A 126 2.19 7.40 13.75
N GLY A 127 1.34 7.78 14.69
CA GLY A 127 1.06 6.99 15.89
C GLY A 127 0.39 5.64 15.58
N ALA A 128 -0.60 5.64 14.67
CA ALA A 128 -1.26 4.41 14.23
C ALA A 128 -0.28 3.43 13.56
N LEU A 129 0.61 3.94 12.70
CA LEU A 129 1.66 3.14 12.07
C LEU A 129 2.66 2.60 13.08
N ALA A 130 3.05 3.39 14.08
CA ALA A 130 3.95 2.95 15.14
C ALA A 130 3.34 1.78 15.93
N VAL A 131 2.07 1.93 16.37
CA VAL A 131 1.36 0.87 17.10
C VAL A 131 1.17 -0.39 16.25
N ILE A 132 0.81 -0.25 14.98
CA ILE A 132 0.70 -1.38 14.05
C ILE A 132 2.08 -2.03 13.86
N GLY A 133 3.13 -1.25 13.64
CA GLY A 133 4.49 -1.75 13.48
C GLY A 133 4.94 -2.55 14.71
N ASP A 134 4.78 -1.98 15.90
CA ASP A 134 5.13 -2.64 17.17
C ASP A 134 4.32 -3.93 17.39
N GLY A 135 3.01 -3.91 17.09
CA GLY A 135 2.14 -5.08 17.23
C GLY A 135 2.36 -6.19 16.20
N LEU A 136 3.08 -5.88 15.11
CA LEU A 136 3.47 -6.82 14.07
C LEU A 136 4.87 -7.40 14.28
N ARG A 137 5.71 -6.78 15.11
CA ARG A 137 7.02 -7.35 15.45
C ARG A 137 6.85 -8.67 16.18
N GLU A 138 7.72 -9.63 15.86
CA GLU A 138 7.73 -10.88 16.61
C GLU A 138 8.05 -10.59 18.08
N SER A 139 7.12 -10.96 18.95
CA SER A 139 7.31 -10.81 20.39
C SER A 139 8.22 -11.94 20.82
N GLY A 140 9.53 -11.66 20.91
CA GLY A 140 10.49 -12.62 21.46
C GLY A 140 9.92 -13.20 22.75
N HIS A 141 9.75 -14.53 22.79
CA HIS A 141 9.34 -15.29 23.97
C HIS A 141 10.04 -14.73 25.21
N ARG A 142 9.30 -14.07 26.10
CA ARG A 142 9.66 -13.94 27.51
C ARG A 142 9.03 -15.10 28.27
#